data_AF-A0A392R927-F1
#
_entry.id   AF-A0A392R927-F1
#
_cell.length_a   1.000
_cell.length_b   1.000
_cell.length_c   1.000
_cell.angle_alpha   90.00
_cell.angle_beta   90.00
_cell.angle_gamma   90.00
#
_symmetry.space_group_name_H-M   'P 1'
#
loop_
_entity.id
_entity.type
_entity.pdbx_description
1 polymer ?
#
loop_
_entity_poly.entity_id
_entity_poly.type
_entity_poly.pdbx_seq_one_letter_code
_entity_poly.pdbx_strand_id
1 'polypeptide(L)' 'MHRLRAMYREFYSLLQNTGFGWNAETNTVTANEEVWRNYLQ' A
#
# COMPACT_ATOMS: atom_id res chain seq x y z
N MET A 1 -17.99 -10.39 -8.94
CA MET A 1 -16.85 -11.25 -8.54
C MET A 1 -15.51 -10.63 -8.95
N HIS A 2 -15.12 -9.47 -8.39
CA HIS A 2 -13.81 -8.83 -8.70
C HIS A 2 -13.10 -8.22 -7.48
N ARG A 3 -13.60 -8.46 -6.26
CA ARG A 3 -13.10 -7.83 -5.03
C ARG A 3 -11.61 -8.10 -4.78
N LEU A 4 -11.14 -9.33 -5.01
CA LEU A 4 -9.74 -9.69 -4.82
C LEU A 4 -8.80 -8.96 -5.81
N ARG A 5 -9.23 -8.83 -7.08
CA ARG A 5 -8.48 -8.06 -8.09
C ARG A 5 -8.46 -6.57 -7.78
N ALA A 6 -9.54 -6.02 -7.23
CA ALA A 6 -9.60 -4.63 -6.80
C ALA A 6 -8.65 -4.38 -5.62
N MET A 7 -8.72 -5.20 -4.58
CA MET A 7 -7.81 -5.11 -3.43
C MET A 7 -6.34 -5.24 -3.84
N TYR A 8 -6.01 -6.21 -4.71
CA TYR A 8 -4.65 -6.35 -5.24
C TYR A 8 -4.17 -5.07 -5.93
N ARG A 9 -5.01 -4.44 -6.77
CA ARG A 9 -4.65 -3.20 -7.46
C ARG A 9 -4.42 -2.04 -6.49
N GLU A 10 -5.23 -1.93 -5.45
CA GLU A 10 -5.06 -0.92 -4.40
C GLU A 10 -3.71 -1.09 -3.70
N PHE A 11 -3.39 -2.28 -3.19
CA PHE A 11 -2.10 -2.55 -2.54
C PHE A 11 -0.92 -2.37 -3.51
N TYR A 12 -1.07 -2.80 -4.75
CA TYR A 12 -0.05 -2.61 -5.78
C TYR A 12 0.21 -1.13 -6.06
N SER A 13 -0.83 -0.30 -6.13
CA SER A 13 -0.69 1.15 -6.33
C SER A 13 0.03 1.83 -5.16
N LEU A 14 -0.22 1.42 -3.92
CA LEU A 14 0.52 1.91 -2.75
C LEU A 14 2.02 1.59 -2.89
N LEU A 15 2.38 0.38 -3.29
CA LEU A 15 3.77 -0.03 -3.47
C LEU A 15 4.49 0.64 -4.65
N GLN A 16 3.77 1.27 -5.58
CA GLN A 16 4.38 2.09 -6.63
C GLN A 16 4.76 3.50 -6.15
N ASN A 17 4.26 3.93 -4.98
CA ASN A 17 4.59 5.23 -4.40
C ASN A 17 5.89 5.16 -3.60
N THR A 18 6.72 6.20 -3.69
CA THR A 18 7.99 6.26 -2.96
C THR A 18 7.76 6.28 -1.45
N GLY A 19 8.45 5.40 -0.72
CA GLY A 19 8.38 5.32 0.75
C GLY A 19 7.41 4.27 1.30
N PHE A 20 6.63 3.61 0.44
CA PHE A 20 5.86 2.43 0.80
C PHE A 20 6.67 1.15 0.57
N GLY A 21 6.55 0.21 1.50
CA GLY A 21 7.14 -1.12 1.44
C GLY A 21 6.14 -2.21 1.79
N TRP A 22 6.45 -3.45 1.42
CA TRP A 22 5.67 -4.62 1.80
C TRP A 22 6.36 -5.36 2.95
N ASN A 23 5.65 -5.58 4.05
CA ASN A 23 6.08 -6.47 5.12
C ASN A 23 5.49 -7.88 4.85
N ALA A 24 6.37 -8.80 4.46
CA ALA A 24 5.98 -10.19 4.16
C ALA A 24 5.65 -11.01 5.42
N GLU A 25 6.14 -10.63 6.60
CA GLU A 25 5.86 -11.35 7.85
C GLU A 25 4.42 -11.10 8.31
N THR A 26 3.98 -9.84 8.24
CA THR A 26 2.64 -9.43 8.67
C THR A 26 1.64 -9.36 7.52
N ASN A 27 2.10 -9.52 6.27
CA ASN A 27 1.31 -9.29 5.05
C ASN A 27 0.64 -7.92 5.02
N THR A 28 1.40 -6.86 5.33
CA THR A 28 0.90 -5.48 5.37
C THR A 28 1.79 -4.54 4.56
N VAL A 29 1.20 -3.45 4.05
CA VAL A 29 1.95 -2.31 3.53
C VAL A 29 2.43 -1.46 4.70
N THR A 30 3.71 -1.12 4.73
CA THR A 30 4.33 -0.29 5.75
C THR A 30 4.94 0.96 5.12
N ALA A 31 4.85 2.08 5.83
CA ALA A 31 5.47 3.35 5.46
C ALA A 31 5.55 4.24 6.71
N ASN A 32 6.39 5.26 6.66
CA ASN A 32 6.44 6.29 7.71
C ASN A 32 5.14 7.11 7.72
N GLU A 33 4.80 7.69 8.87
CA GLU A 33 3.59 8.52 9.02
C GLU A 33 3.55 9.69 8.03
N GLU A 34 4.70 10.32 7.76
CA GLU A 34 4.80 11.40 6.77
C GLU A 34 4.44 10.93 5.35
N VAL A 35 4.86 9.71 4.97
CA VAL A 35 4.53 9.12 3.67
C VAL A 35 3.02 8.85 3.57
N TRP A 36 2.40 8.35 4.64
CA TRP A 36 0.95 8.18 4.71
C TRP A 36 0.19 9.50 4.61
N ARG A 37 0.64 10.56 5.30
CA ARG A 37 0.02 11.89 5.22
C ARG A 37 0.11 12.48 3.82
N ASN A 38 1.26 12.35 3.16
CA ASN A 38 1.45 12.84 1.79
C ASN A 38 0.57 12.09 0.77
N TYR A 39 0.33 10.80 0.97
CA TYR A 39 -0.53 10.01 0.09
C TYR A 39 -2.03 10.33 0.24
N LEU A 40 -2.47 10.67 1.46
CA LEU A 40 -3.88 10.95 1.77
C LEU A 40 -4.32 12.40 1.53
N GLN A 41 -3.38 13.27 1.13
CA GLN A 41 -3.62 14.69 0.86
C GLN A 41 -4.21 14.91 -0.53
#